data_AF-A0A4S4JX60-F1
#
_entry.id   AF-A0A4S4JX60-F1
#
_cell.length_a   1.000
_cell.length_b   1.000
_cell.length_c   1.000
_cell.angle_alpha   90.00
_cell.angle_beta   90.00
_cell.angle_gamma   90.00
#
_symmetry.space_group_name_H-M   'P 1'
#
loop_
_entity.id
_entity.type
_entity.pdbx_description
1 polymer ?
#
loop_
_entity_poly.entity_id
_entity_poly.type
_entity_poly.pdbx_seq_one_letter_code
_entity_poly.pdbx_strand_id
1 'polypeptide(L)' 'MVTINPAKAVNLAHELGSIAPGKKADLLIIERMEDGYPMITTTMVNGVLLTQTKYRTNSYAEEVIG' A
#
# COMPACT_ATOMS: atom_id res chain seq x y z
N MET A 1 -3.10 -14.79 3.68
CA MET A 1 -2.41 -15.42 4.84
C MET A 1 -1.38 -14.51 5.53
N VAL A 2 -1.09 -13.29 5.05
CA VAL A 2 0.09 -12.50 5.52
C VAL A 2 -0.21 -11.27 6.39
N THR A 3 -1.49 -10.89 6.58
CA THR A 3 -1.88 -9.72 7.39
C THR A 3 -2.65 -10.15 8.64
N ILE A 4 -3.93 -10.49 8.49
CA ILE A 4 -4.82 -10.78 9.61
C ILE A 4 -4.50 -12.09 10.34
N ASN A 5 -3.98 -13.10 9.64
CA ASN A 5 -3.72 -14.41 10.26
C ASN A 5 -2.55 -14.36 11.25
N PRO A 6 -1.38 -13.78 10.91
CA PRO A 6 -0.33 -13.51 11.89
C PRO A 6 -0.84 -12.64 13.05
N ALA A 7 -1.61 -11.58 12.77
CA ALA A 7 -2.17 -10.72 13.82
C ALA A 7 -3.07 -11.48 14.79
N LYS A 8 -3.87 -12.45 14.32
CA LYS A 8 -4.66 -13.35 15.17
C LYS A 8 -3.76 -14.26 16.02
N ALA A 9 -2.73 -14.83 15.44
CA ALA A 9 -1.81 -15.74 16.13
C ALA A 9 -1.08 -15.08 17.31
N VAL A 10 -0.85 -13.76 17.24
CA VAL A 10 -0.21 -12.98 18.32
C VAL A 10 -1.20 -12.10 19.11
N ASN A 11 -2.51 -12.36 18.99
CA ASN A 11 -3.58 -11.65 19.70
C ASN A 11 -3.63 -10.12 19.45
N LEU A 12 -3.18 -9.64 18.29
CA LEU A 12 -3.22 -8.23 17.88
C LEU A 12 -4.31 -7.94 16.83
N ALA A 13 -5.12 -8.94 16.46
CA ALA A 13 -6.15 -8.80 15.43
C ALA A 13 -7.26 -7.80 15.77
N HIS A 14 -7.39 -7.38 17.03
CA HIS A 14 -8.31 -6.33 17.43
C HIS A 14 -7.72 -4.93 17.14
N GLU A 15 -6.41 -4.79 17.09
CA GLU A 15 -5.72 -3.52 16.84
C GLU A 15 -5.27 -3.34 15.39
N LEU A 16 -4.81 -4.41 14.72
CA LEU A 16 -4.18 -4.32 13.39
C LEU A 16 -4.45 -5.55 12.51
N GLY A 17 -3.82 -5.58 11.33
CA GLY A 17 -3.84 -6.70 10.40
C GLY A 17 -5.05 -6.75 9.46
N SER A 18 -6.00 -5.82 9.59
CA SER A 18 -7.07 -5.58 8.61
C SER A 18 -7.47 -4.11 8.60
N ILE A 19 -8.11 -3.65 7.53
CA ILE A 19 -8.61 -2.27 7.41
C ILE A 19 -10.01 -2.22 8.01
N ALA A 20 -10.17 -1.49 9.11
CA ALA A 20 -11.47 -1.24 9.76
C ALA A 20 -11.38 0.02 10.65
N PRO A 21 -12.50 0.74 10.88
CA PRO A 21 -12.54 1.83 11.85
C PRO A 21 -12.08 1.38 13.24
N GLY A 22 -11.34 2.25 13.95
CA GLY A 22 -10.81 1.97 15.30
C GLY A 22 -9.51 1.15 15.32
N LYS A 23 -9.06 0.58 14.19
CA LYS A 23 -7.77 -0.08 14.07
C LYS A 23 -6.64 0.90 13.73
N LYS A 24 -5.40 0.50 14.05
CA LYS A 24 -4.19 1.21 13.66
C LYS A 24 -4.08 1.27 12.14
N ALA A 25 -3.72 2.44 11.62
CA ALA A 25 -3.50 2.66 10.20
C ALA A 25 -2.08 2.19 9.79
N ASP A 26 -1.86 0.88 9.86
CA ASP A 26 -0.70 0.19 9.32
C ASP A 26 -1.02 -0.24 7.87
N LEU A 27 -0.60 0.57 6.90
CA LEU A 27 -1.07 0.49 5.52
C LEU A 27 0.09 0.44 4.53
N LEU A 28 -0.09 -0.35 3.47
CA LEU A 28 0.68 -0.29 2.23
C LEU A 28 -0.24 0.20 1.12
N ILE A 29 0.18 1.22 0.37
CA ILE A 29 -0.47 1.59 -0.89
C ILE A 29 0.34 0.97 -2.01
N ILE A 30 -0.34 0.18 -2.84
CA ILE A 30 0.23 -0.53 -3.97
C ILE A 30 -0.43 -0.02 -5.23
N GLU A 31 0.39 0.46 -6.15
CA GLU A 31 -0.05 0.91 -7.47
C GLU A 31 0.28 -0.15 -8.51
N ARG A 32 -0.60 -0.28 -9.50
CA ARG A 32 -0.35 -1.13 -10.66
C ARG A 32 0.34 -0.28 -11.72
N MET A 33 1.57 -0.65 -12.06
CA MET A 33 2.34 0.05 -13.07
C MET A 33 1.95 -0.41 -14.49
N GLU A 34 2.39 0.33 -15.50
CA GLU A 34 2.18 0.02 -16.93
C GLU A 34 2.80 -1.32 -17.33
N ASP A 35 3.92 -1.70 -16.72
CA ASP A 35 4.57 -3.01 -16.92
C ASP A 35 3.80 -4.18 -16.26
N GLY A 36 2.68 -3.89 -15.61
CA GLY A 36 1.79 -4.86 -14.97
C GLY A 36 2.22 -5.32 -13.59
N TYR A 37 3.39 -4.88 -13.08
CA TYR A 37 3.88 -5.26 -11.77
C TYR A 37 3.35 -4.33 -10.67
N PRO A 38 2.98 -4.86 -9.49
CA PRO A 38 2.59 -4.05 -8.35
C PRO A 38 3.81 -3.39 -7.71
N MET A 39 3.74 -2.07 -7.50
CA MET A 39 4.75 -1.31 -6.79
C MET A 39 4.18 -0.75 -5.49
N ILE A 40 4.90 -0.94 -4.38
CA ILE A 40 4.58 -0.26 -3.13
C ILE A 40 5.01 1.20 -3.27
N THR A 41 4.07 2.12 -3.22
CA THR A 41 4.35 3.56 -3.36
C THR A 41 4.28 4.29 -2.02
N THR A 42 3.57 3.75 -1.04
CA THR A 42 3.44 4.36 0.28
C THR A 42 3.40 3.31 1.39
N THR A 43 4.10 3.60 2.49
CA THR A 43 4.03 2.82 3.75
C THR A 43 3.64 3.75 4.89
N MET A 44 2.65 3.33 5.67
CA MET A 44 2.22 4.01 6.89
C MET A 44 2.28 3.06 8.08
N VAL A 45 2.71 3.57 9.24
CA VAL A 45 2.68 2.85 10.52
C VAL A 45 2.00 3.73 11.55
N ASN A 46 0.96 3.23 12.20
CA ASN A 46 0.09 3.97 13.12
C ASN A 46 -0.43 5.30 12.50
N GLY A 47 -0.67 5.34 11.19
CA GLY A 47 -1.11 6.55 10.49
C GLY A 47 -0.01 7.54 10.13
N VAL A 48 1.24 7.29 10.54
CA VAL A 48 2.39 8.12 10.18
C VAL A 48 2.93 7.66 8.82
N LEU A 49 3.06 8.59 7.88
CA LEU A 49 3.72 8.35 6.60
C LEU A 49 5.22 8.14 6.83
N LEU A 50 5.70 6.92 6.57
CA LEU A 50 7.13 6.60 6.71
C LEU A 50 7.87 6.69 5.39
N THR A 51 7.32 6.10 4.33
CA THR A 51 7.92 6.11 3.00
C THR A 51 6.89 6.50 1.97
N GLN A 52 7.30 7.34 1.02
CA GLN A 52 6.55 7.62 -0.18
C GLN A 52 7.49 7.69 -1.37
N THR A 53 7.20 6.91 -2.41
CA THR A 53 7.96 6.88 -3.65
C THR A 53 7.04 7.23 -4.80
N LYS A 54 7.39 8.30 -5.51
CA LYS A 54 6.69 8.72 -6.73
C LYS A 54 7.46 8.22 -7.93
N TYR A 55 6.86 7.29 -8.66
CA TYR A 55 7.41 6.83 -9.93
C TYR A 55 6.95 7.76 -11.04
N ARG A 56 7.85 8.05 -11.98
CA ARG A 56 7.50 8.81 -13.18
C ARG A 56 6.89 7.84 -14.19
N THR A 57 5.57 7.88 -14.35
CA THR A 57 4.89 7.27 -15.49
C THR A 57 5.14 8.14 -16.72
N ASN A 58 5.59 7.54 -17.83
CA ASN A 58 5.91 8.28 -19.05
C ASN A 58 4.68 8.32 -19.97
N SER A 59 3.54 8.76 -19.45
CA SER A 59 2.25 8.78 -20.15
C SER A 59 2.12 9.90 -21.19
N TYR A 60 3.17 10.69 -21.44
CA TYR A 60 3.18 11.82 -22.39
C TYR A 60 3.74 11.48 -23.79
N ALA A 61 4.17 10.25 -24.04
CA ALA A 61 4.80 9.89 -25.32
C ALA A 61 3.80 9.42 -26.40
N GLU A 62 2.59 8.97 -26.04
CA GLU A 62 1.62 8.47 -27.01
C GLU A 62 0.65 9.55 -27.54
N GLU A 63 0.48 10.66 -26.83
CA GLU A 63 -0.47 11.72 -27.23
C GLU A 63 0.09 12.70 -28.27
N VAL A 64 1.39 12.67 -28.55
CA VAL A 64 2.08 13.63 -29.44
C VAL A 64 2.33 13.06 -30.85
N ILE A 65 1.99 11.80 -31.09
CA ILE A 65 2.23 11.11 -32.38
C ILE A 65 0.95 10.52 -33.01
N GLY A 66 -0.22 10.87 -32.49
CA GLY A 66 -1.54 10.53 -33.06
C GLY A 66 -2.06 11.57 -34.05
#